data_AF-A0A8R7VIB0-F1
#
_entry.id   AF-A0A8R7VIB0-F1
#
_cell.length_a   1.000
_cell.length_b   1.000
_cell.length_c   1.000
_cell.angle_alpha   90.00
_cell.angle_beta   90.00
_cell.angle_gamma   90.00
#
_symmetry.space_group_name_H-M   'P 1'
#
loop_
_entity.id
_entity.type
_entity.pdbx_description
1 polymer ?
#
loop_
_entity_poly.entity_id
_entity_poly.type
_entity_poly.pdbx_seq_one_letter_code
_entity_poly.pdbx_strand_id
1 'polypeptide(L)'
;MEIPEIKAAVELLHPRLDSSSVPGQIDGHIIHDLLDWLRQTFGFQKDNVENQKENLILLLANIQMREGRTARHGERSNHVFQIQSSTVIYLMKKLFQNYISWCRYLDLESNIEIPSSATRPATQQPELLYVGLYFLIWGEASNVRFMPECLCYIFHHMARDLYGIISSSFDPLFRPDGRDDAFLKLVIQPIYNVIRKEALVNKHGTVSHSMWRNYDDLNEVFWLKKCFNQLGWPMDLGADFFSAAKKMKNVTEVTH
;
A
#
# COMPACT_ATOMS: atom_id res chain seq x y z
N MET A 1 1.02 27.42 11.41
CA MET A 1 1.92 26.29 11.71
C MET A 1 3.37 26.78 11.64
N GLU A 2 4.14 26.69 12.73
CA GLU A 2 5.43 27.42 12.90
C GLU A 2 6.69 26.59 12.64
N ILE A 3 6.60 25.26 12.46
CA ILE A 3 7.76 24.39 12.26
C ILE A 3 8.17 24.36 10.77
N PRO A 4 9.39 24.80 10.39
CA PRO A 4 9.82 24.86 9.00
C PRO A 4 9.80 23.52 8.27
N GLU A 5 10.19 22.44 8.94
CA GLU A 5 10.22 21.09 8.37
C GLU A 5 8.81 20.59 8.04
N ILE A 6 7.80 20.98 8.82
CA ILE A 6 6.41 20.63 8.51
C ILE A 6 5.94 21.40 7.27
N LYS A 7 6.27 22.69 7.15
CA LYS A 7 5.96 23.46 5.93
C LYS A 7 6.64 22.84 4.70
N ALA A 8 7.91 22.48 4.83
CA ALA A 8 8.66 21.83 3.76
C ALA A 8 8.04 20.48 3.35
N ALA A 9 7.54 19.69 4.30
CA ALA A 9 6.85 18.43 4.02
C ALA A 9 5.48 18.62 3.37
N VAL A 10 4.73 19.66 3.75
CA VAL A 10 3.47 20.04 3.07
C VAL A 10 3.75 20.41 1.61
N GLU A 11 4.72 21.30 1.37
CA GLU A 11 5.10 21.71 0.02
C GLU A 11 5.61 20.56 -0.86
N LEU A 12 6.24 19.56 -0.23
CA LEU A 12 6.72 18.37 -0.93
C LEU A 12 5.58 17.52 -1.52
N LEU A 13 4.41 17.51 -0.88
CA LEU A 13 3.24 16.75 -1.32
C LEU A 13 2.38 17.48 -2.36
N HIS A 14 2.69 18.72 -2.73
CA HIS A 14 2.00 19.40 -3.82
C HIS A 14 2.44 18.84 -5.19
N PRO A 15 1.50 18.60 -6.13
CA PRO A 15 1.83 18.23 -7.50
C PRO A 15 2.66 19.33 -8.16
N ARG A 16 3.62 18.94 -9.00
CA ARG A 16 4.51 19.88 -9.70
C ARG A 16 4.13 19.81 -11.17
N LEU A 17 3.21 20.68 -11.56
CA LEU A 17 2.52 20.69 -12.85
C LEU A 17 3.48 20.66 -14.05
N ASP A 18 4.69 21.22 -13.92
CA ASP A 18 5.67 21.30 -15.01
C ASP A 18 6.42 19.98 -15.28
N SER A 19 6.28 18.98 -14.40
CA SER A 19 6.99 17.69 -14.50
C SER A 19 6.20 16.49 -13.97
N SER A 20 4.92 16.66 -13.60
CA SER A 20 4.15 15.63 -12.90
C SER A 20 3.45 14.67 -13.86
N SER A 21 3.59 13.39 -13.54
CA SER A 21 2.72 12.31 -14.02
C SER A 21 1.30 12.37 -13.43
N VAL A 22 1.03 13.36 -12.57
CA VAL A 22 -0.25 13.62 -11.91
C VAL A 22 -0.94 14.79 -12.65
N PRO A 23 -2.17 14.63 -13.16
CA PRO A 23 -2.92 15.71 -13.77
C PRO A 23 -3.33 16.76 -12.71
N GLY A 24 -3.61 17.99 -13.12
CA GLY A 24 -4.12 19.02 -12.21
C GLY A 24 -5.60 18.83 -11.83
N GLN A 25 -6.33 18.00 -12.58
CA GLN A 25 -7.76 17.75 -12.43
C GLN A 25 -8.12 16.34 -12.92
N ILE A 26 -9.03 15.66 -12.22
CA ILE A 26 -9.67 14.41 -12.68
C ILE A 26 -11.18 14.61 -12.61
N ASP A 27 -11.89 14.33 -13.70
CA ASP A 27 -13.37 14.40 -13.79
C ASP A 27 -13.99 15.70 -13.24
N GLY A 28 -13.31 16.83 -13.43
CA GLY A 28 -13.79 18.12 -12.94
C GLY A 28 -13.31 18.50 -11.53
N HIS A 29 -12.68 17.59 -10.78
CA HIS A 29 -12.18 17.82 -9.42
C HIS A 29 -10.71 18.23 -9.39
N ILE A 30 -10.43 19.35 -8.72
CA ILE A 30 -9.07 19.87 -8.54
C ILE A 30 -8.30 18.94 -7.62
N ILE A 31 -7.07 18.59 -8.00
CA ILE A 31 -6.17 17.78 -7.19
C ILE A 31 -5.35 18.70 -6.28
N HIS A 32 -5.54 18.55 -4.97
CA HIS A 32 -4.86 19.40 -4.00
C HIS A 32 -3.45 18.93 -3.66
N ASP A 33 -3.26 17.63 -3.49
CA ASP A 33 -1.99 17.01 -3.13
C ASP A 33 -1.85 15.60 -3.75
N LEU A 34 -0.66 15.01 -3.65
CA LEU A 34 -0.39 13.67 -4.18
C LEU A 34 -1.30 12.58 -3.59
N LEU A 35 -1.73 12.70 -2.33
CA LEU A 35 -2.59 11.70 -1.68
C LEU A 35 -4.05 11.90 -2.09
N ASP A 36 -4.49 13.13 -2.32
CA ASP A 36 -5.78 13.41 -2.94
C ASP A 36 -5.86 12.88 -4.39
N TRP A 37 -4.74 12.91 -5.13
CA TRP A 37 -4.67 12.21 -6.42
C TRP A 37 -4.84 10.69 -6.28
N LEU A 38 -4.14 10.07 -5.33
CA LEU A 38 -4.29 8.63 -5.05
C LEU A 38 -5.73 8.28 -4.64
N ARG A 39 -6.37 9.14 -3.84
CA ARG A 39 -7.78 9.00 -3.46
C ARG A 39 -8.67 8.89 -4.68
N GLN A 40 -8.58 9.87 -5.59
CA GLN A 40 -9.42 9.91 -6.79
C GLN A 40 -9.09 8.76 -7.75
N THR A 41 -7.82 8.35 -7.81
CA THR A 41 -7.34 7.30 -8.72
C THR A 41 -7.75 5.90 -8.29
N PHE A 42 -7.77 5.61 -6.99
CA PHE A 42 -8.00 4.26 -6.45
C PHE A 42 -9.26 4.14 -5.58
N GLY A 43 -9.97 5.23 -5.32
CA GLY A 43 -11.20 5.27 -4.53
C GLY A 43 -10.97 4.97 -3.04
N PHE A 44 -9.94 5.60 -2.44
CA PHE A 44 -9.72 5.57 -0.99
C PHE A 44 -10.69 6.50 -0.26
N GLN A 45 -10.95 6.21 1.02
CA GLN A 45 -11.81 7.04 1.85
C GLN A 45 -11.16 8.39 2.19
N LYS A 46 -11.92 9.47 2.07
CA LYS A 46 -11.44 10.84 2.34
C LYS A 46 -10.81 11.00 3.73
N ASP A 47 -11.45 10.47 4.77
CA ASP A 47 -10.95 10.60 6.14
C ASP A 47 -9.63 9.82 6.32
N ASN A 48 -9.52 8.64 5.72
CA ASN A 48 -8.28 7.87 5.69
C ASN A 48 -7.15 8.68 5.02
N VAL A 49 -7.46 9.32 3.89
CA VAL A 49 -6.51 10.14 3.14
C VAL A 49 -6.00 11.32 3.96
N GLU A 50 -6.89 12.08 4.61
CA GLU A 50 -6.49 13.19 5.47
C GLU A 50 -5.65 12.72 6.66
N ASN A 51 -6.01 11.60 7.30
CA ASN A 51 -5.23 11.05 8.41
C ASN A 51 -3.84 10.57 7.97
N GLN A 52 -3.73 9.83 6.86
CA GLN A 52 -2.45 9.34 6.37
C GLN A 52 -1.56 10.47 5.84
N LYS A 53 -2.17 11.53 5.30
CA LYS A 53 -1.46 12.75 4.89
C LYS A 53 -0.79 13.45 6.08
N GLU A 54 -1.54 13.71 7.14
CA GLU A 54 -0.98 14.31 8.35
C GLU A 54 0.13 13.44 8.94
N ASN A 55 -0.08 12.12 9.00
CA ASN A 55 0.93 11.17 9.45
C ASN A 55 2.22 11.23 8.60
N LEU A 56 2.10 11.23 7.27
CA LEU A 56 3.26 11.30 6.37
C LEU A 56 4.03 12.61 6.53
N ILE A 57 3.32 13.74 6.61
CA ILE A 57 3.91 15.07 6.82
C ILE A 57 4.73 15.10 8.11
N LEU A 58 4.14 14.63 9.22
CA LEU A 58 4.81 14.59 10.52
C LEU A 58 6.00 13.61 10.51
N LEU A 59 5.86 12.47 9.84
CA LEU A 59 6.93 11.48 9.74
C LEU A 59 8.13 12.03 8.98
N LEU A 60 7.91 12.67 7.82
CA LEU A 60 8.97 13.29 7.02
C LEU A 60 9.67 14.41 7.81
N ALA A 61 8.91 15.31 8.44
CA ALA A 61 9.47 16.37 9.27
C ALA A 61 10.31 15.79 10.42
N ASN A 62 9.83 14.74 11.08
CA ASN A 62 10.54 14.08 12.18
C ASN A 62 11.85 13.40 11.73
N ILE A 63 11.86 12.74 10.57
CA ILE A 63 13.07 12.12 10.02
C ILE A 63 14.10 13.21 9.68
N GLN A 64 13.69 14.25 8.95
CA GLN A 64 14.56 15.37 8.58
C GLN A 64 15.17 16.07 9.80
N MET A 65 14.38 16.31 10.84
CA MET A 65 14.86 16.90 12.09
C MET A 65 15.91 16.03 12.78
N ARG A 66 15.79 14.70 12.69
CA ARG A 66 16.78 13.76 13.25
C ARG A 66 18.07 13.77 12.44
N GLU A 67 17.99 13.75 11.11
CA GLU A 67 19.16 13.86 10.22
C GLU A 67 19.92 15.18 10.48
N GLY A 68 19.20 16.30 10.58
CA GLY A 68 19.75 17.62 10.87
C GLY A 68 20.33 17.80 12.28
N ARG A 69 20.03 16.90 13.24
CA ARG A 69 20.68 16.87 14.56
C ARG A 69 22.03 16.14 14.51
N THR A 70 22.13 15.09 13.70
CA THR A 70 23.37 14.33 13.51
C THR A 70 24.42 15.13 12.70
N ALA A 71 23.98 16.00 11.80
CA ALA A 71 24.84 16.88 11.00
C ALA A 71 25.38 18.13 11.74
N ARG A 72 25.09 18.31 13.04
CA ARG A 72 25.40 19.53 13.83
C ARG A 72 26.90 19.82 14.09
N HIS A 73 27.83 19.19 13.37
CA HIS A 73 29.27 19.53 13.44
C HIS A 73 29.82 20.33 12.24
N GLY A 74 29.00 20.67 11.24
CA GLY A 74 29.44 21.59 10.19
C GLY A 74 28.26 22.21 9.46
N GLU A 75 28.13 23.53 9.56
CA GLU A 75 27.39 24.38 8.62
C GLU A 75 25.86 24.16 8.50
N ARG A 76 25.11 24.88 9.34
CA ARG A 76 23.71 25.24 9.03
C ARG A 76 23.70 26.26 7.87
N SER A 77 23.83 25.80 6.64
CA SER A 77 23.50 26.63 5.46
C SER A 77 22.22 26.10 4.81
N ASN A 78 21.26 26.99 4.52
CA ASN A 78 20.09 26.86 3.62
C ASN A 78 19.15 25.63 3.64
N HIS A 79 19.41 24.58 4.43
CA HIS A 79 18.67 23.30 4.44
C HIS A 79 17.32 23.31 5.19
N VAL A 80 16.88 24.46 5.71
CA VAL A 80 15.68 24.56 6.56
C VAL A 80 14.37 24.57 5.73
N PHE A 81 14.46 24.83 4.42
CA PHE A 81 13.30 25.12 3.59
C PHE A 81 12.79 23.95 2.72
N GLN A 82 13.50 22.81 2.67
CA GLN A 82 13.13 21.66 1.83
C GLN A 82 13.48 20.33 2.51
N ILE A 83 12.63 19.33 2.31
CA ILE A 83 12.93 17.95 2.72
C ILE A 83 13.98 17.37 1.77
N GLN A 84 15.03 16.77 2.33
CA GLN A 84 16.12 16.17 1.57
C GLN A 84 15.70 14.84 0.95
N SER A 85 16.22 14.53 -0.25
CA SER A 85 15.98 13.23 -0.90
C SER A 85 16.45 12.04 -0.05
N SER A 86 17.47 12.23 0.79
CA SER A 86 17.94 11.22 1.75
C SER A 86 16.85 10.78 2.72
N THR A 87 16.06 11.74 3.22
CA THR A 87 14.95 11.48 4.15
C THR A 87 13.87 10.61 3.47
N VAL A 88 13.50 10.91 2.23
CA VAL A 88 12.52 10.11 1.46
C VAL A 88 13.07 8.70 1.18
N ILE A 89 14.33 8.60 0.73
CA ILE A 89 14.99 7.30 0.47
C ILE A 89 15.07 6.46 1.76
N TYR A 90 15.39 7.08 2.89
CA TYR A 90 15.43 6.41 4.19
C TYR A 90 14.04 5.86 4.55
N LEU A 91 13.00 6.68 4.41
CA LEU A 91 11.62 6.26 4.67
C LEU A 91 11.22 5.07 3.78
N MET A 92 11.49 5.13 2.48
CA MET A 92 11.19 4.03 1.55
C MET A 92 11.89 2.74 1.95
N LYS A 93 13.20 2.80 2.27
CA LYS A 93 13.96 1.61 2.70
C LYS A 93 13.36 0.95 3.94
N LYS A 94 12.87 1.76 4.88
CA LYS A 94 12.22 1.26 6.10
C LYS A 94 10.84 0.70 5.83
N LEU A 95 10.02 1.42 5.05
CA LEU A 95 8.64 1.05 4.79
C LEU A 95 8.51 -0.22 3.96
N PHE A 96 9.34 -0.35 2.91
CA PHE A 96 9.22 -1.44 1.93
C PHE A 96 10.12 -2.64 2.24
N GLN A 97 10.80 -2.67 3.40
CA GLN A 97 11.68 -3.79 3.75
C GLN A 97 10.96 -5.13 3.69
N ASN A 98 9.75 -5.22 4.24
CA ASN A 98 8.95 -6.44 4.25
C ASN A 98 8.49 -6.82 2.84
N TYR A 99 7.95 -5.86 2.08
CA TYR A 99 7.53 -6.08 0.69
C TYR A 99 8.68 -6.59 -0.19
N ILE A 100 9.86 -5.97 -0.11
CA ILE A 100 11.04 -6.39 -0.88
C ILE A 100 11.47 -7.80 -0.46
N SER A 101 11.38 -8.13 0.83
CA SER A 101 11.73 -9.47 1.32
C SER A 101 10.73 -10.53 0.84
N TRP A 102 9.44 -10.20 0.82
CA TRP A 102 8.38 -11.04 0.26
C TRP A 102 8.55 -11.27 -1.25
N CYS A 103 8.84 -10.21 -2.03
CA CYS A 103 9.16 -10.34 -3.45
C CYS A 103 10.34 -11.29 -3.69
N ARG A 104 11.43 -11.16 -2.90
CA ARG A 104 12.59 -12.08 -3.02
C ARG A 104 12.25 -13.51 -2.64
N TYR A 105 11.49 -13.70 -1.56
CA TYR A 105 11.05 -15.02 -1.12
C TYR A 105 10.23 -15.72 -2.21
N LEU A 106 9.33 -14.97 -2.82
CA LEU A 106 8.55 -15.42 -3.95
C LEU A 106 9.27 -15.29 -5.29
N ASP A 107 10.57 -14.99 -5.38
CA ASP A 107 11.27 -14.85 -6.67
C ASP A 107 10.47 -14.02 -7.70
N LEU A 108 10.06 -12.83 -7.27
CA LEU A 108 9.35 -11.79 -8.03
C LEU A 108 10.21 -10.55 -8.13
N GLU A 109 10.03 -9.81 -9.23
CA GLU A 109 10.55 -8.45 -9.34
C GLU A 109 9.67 -7.48 -8.51
N SER A 110 10.28 -6.40 -8.04
CA SER A 110 9.56 -5.35 -7.31
C SER A 110 8.89 -4.41 -8.31
N ASN A 111 7.60 -4.12 -8.12
CA ASN A 111 6.87 -3.14 -8.93
C ASN A 111 7.07 -1.69 -8.46
N ILE A 112 7.93 -1.46 -7.47
CA ILE A 112 8.41 -0.11 -7.15
C ILE A 112 9.46 0.26 -8.19
N GLU A 113 9.02 0.89 -9.27
CA GLU A 113 9.89 1.42 -10.32
C GLU A 113 10.09 2.92 -10.12
N ILE A 114 11.33 3.31 -9.83
CA ILE A 114 11.77 4.71 -9.75
C ILE A 114 12.82 4.92 -10.85
N PRO A 115 12.66 5.92 -11.74
CA PRO A 115 13.65 6.24 -12.76
C PRO A 115 15.06 6.41 -12.18
N SER A 116 16.05 5.81 -12.86
CA SER A 116 17.46 5.88 -12.47
C SER A 116 17.96 7.33 -12.46
N SER A 117 19.01 7.62 -11.68
CA SER A 117 19.52 8.98 -11.44
C SER A 117 19.88 9.76 -12.71
N ALA A 118 20.13 9.08 -13.84
CA ALA A 118 20.43 9.70 -15.13
C ALA A 118 19.19 10.28 -15.84
N THR A 119 17.99 9.76 -15.57
CA THR A 119 16.70 10.20 -16.13
C THR A 119 15.75 10.72 -15.07
N ARG A 120 16.19 10.79 -13.81
CA ARG A 120 15.39 11.20 -12.66
C ARG A 120 15.02 12.69 -12.77
N PRO A 121 13.72 13.04 -12.84
CA PRO A 121 13.29 14.42 -12.64
C PRO A 121 13.75 14.91 -11.26
N ALA A 122 14.00 16.20 -11.06
CA ALA A 122 14.46 16.73 -9.76
C ALA A 122 13.40 16.64 -8.61
N THR A 123 12.40 15.77 -8.75
CA THR A 123 11.23 15.63 -7.87
C THR A 123 11.23 14.26 -7.19
N GLN A 124 10.86 14.19 -5.90
CA GLN A 124 10.64 12.91 -5.20
C GLN A 124 9.18 12.39 -5.31
N GLN A 125 8.43 12.81 -6.33
CA GLN A 125 7.00 12.48 -6.45
C GLN A 125 6.72 11.00 -6.63
N PRO A 126 7.40 10.25 -7.52
CA PRO A 126 7.18 8.82 -7.65
C PRO A 126 7.38 8.07 -6.33
N GLU A 127 8.44 8.41 -5.59
CA GLU A 127 8.72 7.86 -4.26
C GLU A 127 7.58 8.11 -3.28
N LEU A 128 7.09 9.35 -3.21
CA LEU A 128 6.00 9.74 -2.32
C LEU A 128 4.66 9.12 -2.72
N LEU A 129 4.43 8.87 -4.01
CA LEU A 129 3.25 8.17 -4.49
C LEU A 129 3.24 6.71 -4.02
N TYR A 130 4.37 5.98 -4.12
CA TYR A 130 4.45 4.62 -3.57
C TYR A 130 4.28 4.61 -2.04
N VAL A 131 4.92 5.55 -1.33
CA VAL A 131 4.77 5.68 0.13
C VAL A 131 3.33 5.98 0.52
N GLY A 132 2.70 6.95 -0.14
CA GLY A 132 1.30 7.32 0.07
C GLY A 132 0.37 6.15 -0.22
N LEU A 133 0.57 5.46 -1.34
CA LEU A 133 -0.22 4.28 -1.71
C LEU A 133 -0.18 3.20 -0.63
N TYR A 134 1.02 2.89 -0.11
CA TYR A 134 1.16 1.89 0.95
C TYR A 134 0.46 2.33 2.24
N PHE A 135 0.58 3.60 2.64
CA PHE A 135 -0.10 4.13 3.83
C PHE A 135 -1.63 4.13 3.68
N LEU A 136 -2.16 4.43 2.50
CA LEU A 136 -3.60 4.39 2.23
C LEU A 136 -4.14 2.96 2.28
N ILE A 137 -3.44 2.01 1.65
CA ILE A 137 -3.75 0.56 1.75
C ILE A 137 -3.75 0.13 3.21
N TRP A 138 -2.67 0.45 3.95
CA TRP A 138 -2.57 0.13 5.36
C TRP A 138 -3.71 0.76 6.17
N GLY A 139 -4.03 2.02 5.89
CA GLY A 139 -5.10 2.78 6.54
C GLY A 139 -6.48 2.13 6.46
N GLU A 140 -6.82 1.53 5.32
CA GLU A 140 -8.12 0.87 5.10
C GLU A 140 -8.12 -0.64 5.38
N ALA A 141 -6.95 -1.28 5.53
CA ALA A 141 -6.83 -2.73 5.69
C ALA A 141 -7.57 -3.34 6.90
N SER A 142 -7.87 -2.57 7.96
CA SER A 142 -8.56 -3.09 9.16
C SER A 142 -7.87 -4.37 9.70
N ASN A 143 -8.61 -5.46 9.94
CA ASN A 143 -8.09 -6.74 10.40
C ASN A 143 -7.16 -7.45 9.39
N VAL A 144 -7.17 -7.05 8.10
CA VAL A 144 -6.24 -7.62 7.10
C VAL A 144 -4.79 -7.28 7.43
N ARG A 145 -4.53 -6.27 8.28
CA ARG A 145 -3.19 -5.94 8.79
C ARG A 145 -2.48 -7.08 9.51
N PHE A 146 -3.22 -8.07 9.99
CA PHE A 146 -2.66 -9.26 10.62
C PHE A 146 -2.20 -10.33 9.60
N MET A 147 -2.29 -10.04 8.30
CA MET A 147 -1.85 -10.90 7.20
C MET A 147 -0.84 -10.11 6.33
N PRO A 148 0.43 -10.01 6.75
CA PRO A 148 1.40 -9.12 6.09
C PRO A 148 1.70 -9.51 4.64
N GLU A 149 1.67 -10.79 4.29
CA GLU A 149 1.88 -11.27 2.91
C GLU A 149 0.66 -10.97 2.04
N CYS A 150 -0.56 -11.00 2.60
CA CYS A 150 -1.75 -10.50 1.93
C CYS A 150 -1.63 -9.00 1.60
N LEU A 151 -1.12 -8.20 2.54
CA LEU A 151 -0.85 -6.79 2.26
C LEU A 151 0.23 -6.58 1.20
N CYS A 152 1.29 -7.40 1.21
CA CYS A 152 2.31 -7.36 0.17
C CYS A 152 1.71 -7.67 -1.20
N TYR A 153 0.80 -8.64 -1.29
CA TYR A 153 0.09 -8.99 -2.51
C TYR A 153 -0.77 -7.82 -3.06
N ILE A 154 -1.59 -7.19 -2.19
CA ILE A 154 -2.39 -6.03 -2.57
C ILE A 154 -1.49 -4.89 -3.05
N PHE A 155 -0.46 -4.56 -2.28
CA PHE A 155 0.49 -3.51 -2.64
C PHE A 155 1.23 -3.84 -3.94
N HIS A 156 1.64 -5.09 -4.15
CA HIS A 156 2.35 -5.51 -5.36
C HIS A 156 1.56 -5.17 -6.62
N HIS A 157 0.27 -5.51 -6.64
CA HIS A 157 -0.59 -5.24 -7.79
C HIS A 157 -0.91 -3.75 -7.95
N MET A 158 -1.24 -3.05 -6.86
CA MET A 158 -1.53 -1.62 -6.93
C MET A 158 -0.29 -0.78 -7.29
N ALA A 159 0.90 -1.19 -6.89
CA ALA A 159 2.16 -0.55 -7.29
C ALA A 159 2.38 -0.68 -8.81
N ARG A 160 2.06 -1.84 -9.39
CA ARG A 160 2.09 -2.01 -10.86
C ARG A 160 1.07 -1.10 -11.55
N ASP A 161 -0.17 -1.07 -11.06
CA ASP A 161 -1.20 -0.20 -11.63
C ASP A 161 -0.81 1.28 -11.52
N LEU A 162 -0.25 1.69 -10.37
CA LEU A 162 0.30 3.03 -10.17
C LEU A 162 1.40 3.34 -11.20
N TYR A 163 2.34 2.42 -11.41
CA TYR A 163 3.38 2.59 -12.42
C TYR A 163 2.82 2.77 -13.84
N GLY A 164 1.86 1.93 -14.23
CA GLY A 164 1.18 2.03 -15.52
C GLY A 164 0.53 3.39 -15.74
N ILE A 165 -0.14 3.91 -14.71
CA ILE A 165 -0.79 5.23 -14.73
C ILE A 165 0.25 6.35 -14.84
N ILE A 166 1.26 6.39 -13.96
CA ILE A 166 2.23 7.50 -13.95
C ILE A 166 3.11 7.53 -15.20
N SER A 167 3.41 6.38 -15.79
CA SER A 167 4.25 6.26 -16.98
C SER A 167 3.43 6.29 -18.27
N SER A 168 2.10 6.18 -18.18
CA SER A 168 1.20 5.97 -19.33
C SER A 168 1.63 4.78 -20.21
N SER A 169 2.27 3.77 -19.62
CA SER A 169 2.84 2.64 -20.36
C SER A 169 1.82 1.53 -20.64
N PHE A 170 0.87 1.32 -19.73
CA PHE A 170 -0.17 0.30 -19.86
C PHE A 170 -1.39 0.63 -19.00
N ASP A 171 -2.52 0.05 -19.37
CA ASP A 171 -3.77 0.23 -18.63
C ASP A 171 -3.73 -0.47 -17.25
N PRO A 172 -4.14 0.20 -16.17
CA PRO A 172 -4.28 -0.43 -14.86
C PRO A 172 -5.37 -1.49 -14.88
N LEU A 173 -5.13 -2.58 -14.15
CA LEU A 173 -6.09 -3.68 -14.03
C LEU A 173 -7.19 -3.37 -13.02
N PHE A 174 -6.84 -2.75 -11.89
CA PHE A 174 -7.84 -2.27 -10.93
C PHE A 174 -8.48 -0.97 -11.42
N ARG A 175 -9.81 -0.97 -11.48
CA ARG A 175 -10.61 0.22 -11.81
C ARG A 175 -11.63 0.44 -10.71
N PRO A 176 -11.51 1.52 -9.90
CA PRO A 176 -12.54 1.86 -8.94
C PRO A 176 -13.84 2.23 -9.66
N ASP A 177 -14.97 2.09 -8.98
CA ASP A 177 -16.29 2.41 -9.53
C ASP A 177 -16.69 3.89 -9.35
N GLY A 178 -15.71 4.76 -9.10
CA GLY A 178 -15.88 6.20 -8.90
C GLY A 178 -16.34 6.62 -7.50
N ARG A 179 -16.56 5.68 -6.57
CA ARG A 179 -16.96 6.00 -5.18
C ARG A 179 -15.74 6.22 -4.28
N ASP A 180 -15.92 7.11 -3.30
CA ASP A 180 -14.95 7.41 -2.23
C ASP A 180 -14.78 6.27 -1.18
N ASP A 181 -15.10 5.02 -1.54
CA ASP A 181 -14.86 3.82 -0.74
C ASP A 181 -14.60 2.57 -1.61
N ALA A 182 -14.31 2.76 -2.90
CA ALA A 182 -14.15 1.66 -3.86
C ALA A 182 -13.03 0.70 -3.44
N PHE A 183 -11.89 1.19 -2.94
CA PHE A 183 -10.82 0.32 -2.45
C PHE A 183 -11.28 -0.55 -1.28
N LEU A 184 -11.89 0.06 -0.26
CA LEU A 184 -12.45 -0.66 0.89
C LEU A 184 -13.47 -1.72 0.44
N LYS A 185 -14.39 -1.38 -0.47
CA LYS A 185 -15.48 -2.27 -0.91
C LYS A 185 -15.02 -3.39 -1.83
N LEU A 186 -14.12 -3.10 -2.76
CA LEU A 186 -13.76 -4.03 -3.84
C LEU A 186 -12.52 -4.87 -3.49
N VAL A 187 -11.61 -4.36 -2.66
CA VAL A 187 -10.36 -5.05 -2.30
C VAL A 187 -10.41 -5.59 -0.87
N ILE A 188 -10.66 -4.72 0.12
CA ILE A 188 -10.54 -5.12 1.54
C ILE A 188 -11.74 -5.94 2.01
N GLN A 189 -12.96 -5.50 1.70
CA GLN A 189 -14.19 -6.10 2.21
C GLN A 189 -14.35 -7.59 1.85
N PRO A 190 -14.02 -8.06 0.63
CA PRO A 190 -14.06 -9.48 0.32
C PRO A 190 -13.18 -10.34 1.23
N ILE A 191 -11.94 -9.89 1.48
CA ILE A 191 -10.99 -10.58 2.36
C ILE A 191 -11.48 -10.53 3.81
N TYR A 192 -11.92 -9.35 4.26
CA TYR A 192 -12.48 -9.18 5.60
C TYR A 192 -13.68 -10.09 5.85
N ASN A 193 -14.55 -10.28 4.85
CA ASN A 193 -15.70 -11.18 4.96
C ASN A 193 -15.29 -12.64 5.17
N VAL A 194 -14.15 -13.08 4.61
CA VAL A 194 -13.59 -14.42 4.89
C VAL A 194 -13.16 -14.49 6.35
N ILE A 195 -12.33 -13.55 6.82
CA ILE A 195 -11.86 -13.48 8.21
C ILE A 195 -13.05 -13.48 9.18
N ARG A 196 -14.07 -12.67 8.91
CA ARG A 196 -15.28 -12.56 9.75
C ARG A 196 -16.05 -13.88 9.79
N LYS A 197 -16.21 -14.56 8.65
CA LYS A 197 -16.90 -15.87 8.61
C LYS A 197 -16.14 -16.91 9.42
N GLU A 198 -14.82 -17.02 9.24
CA GLU A 198 -13.98 -17.96 9.99
C GLU A 198 -14.03 -17.67 11.51
N ALA A 199 -13.98 -16.40 11.91
CA ALA A 199 -14.10 -15.99 13.30
C ALA A 199 -15.46 -16.36 13.93
N LEU A 200 -16.56 -16.31 13.16
CA LEU A 200 -17.88 -16.76 13.63
C LEU A 200 -17.96 -18.29 13.77
N VAL A 201 -17.30 -19.04 12.89
CA VAL A 201 -17.24 -20.51 12.95
C VAL A 201 -16.47 -20.99 14.19
N ASN A 202 -15.43 -20.26 14.59
CA ASN A 202 -14.61 -20.55 15.78
C ASN A 202 -15.42 -20.63 17.09
N LYS A 203 -16.61 -20.00 17.18
CA LYS A 203 -17.47 -19.99 18.40
C LYS A 203 -16.66 -19.76 19.70
N HIS A 204 -15.74 -18.79 19.70
CA HIS A 204 -14.88 -18.45 20.86
C HIS A 204 -13.88 -19.57 21.27
N GLY A 205 -13.34 -20.34 20.34
CA GLY A 205 -12.34 -21.38 20.64
C GLY A 205 -12.93 -22.71 21.09
N THR A 206 -14.25 -22.91 20.93
CA THR A 206 -14.93 -24.14 21.35
C THR A 206 -14.98 -25.21 20.25
N VAL A 207 -14.45 -24.92 19.07
CA VAL A 207 -14.43 -25.81 17.91
C VAL A 207 -12.99 -26.21 17.59
N SER A 208 -12.78 -27.50 17.24
CA SER A 208 -11.48 -28.03 16.79
C SER A 208 -10.83 -27.12 15.73
N HIS A 209 -9.54 -26.85 15.87
CA HIS A 209 -8.76 -26.02 14.93
C HIS A 209 -8.81 -26.52 13.48
N SER A 210 -9.13 -27.79 13.24
CA SER A 210 -9.31 -28.34 11.89
C SER A 210 -10.56 -27.84 11.14
N MET A 211 -11.42 -27.06 11.81
CA MET A 211 -12.74 -26.67 11.29
C MET A 211 -12.83 -25.19 10.87
N TRP A 212 -11.80 -24.39 11.10
CA TRP A 212 -11.76 -22.96 10.78
C TRP A 212 -10.33 -22.52 10.48
N ARG A 213 -10.19 -21.46 9.68
CA ARG A 213 -8.89 -20.87 9.31
C ARG A 213 -8.62 -19.62 10.15
N ASN A 214 -7.46 -19.55 10.78
CA ASN A 214 -6.99 -18.35 11.47
C ASN A 214 -6.24 -17.41 10.50
N TYR A 215 -5.71 -16.29 11.00
CA TYR A 215 -4.98 -15.32 10.16
C TYR A 215 -3.78 -15.95 9.47
N ASP A 216 -3.02 -16.83 10.13
CA ASP A 216 -1.85 -17.51 9.58
C ASP A 216 -2.25 -18.45 8.44
N ASP A 217 -3.29 -19.27 8.64
CA ASP A 217 -3.81 -20.19 7.62
C ASP A 217 -4.29 -19.45 6.35
N LEU A 218 -4.94 -18.30 6.53
CA LEU A 218 -5.37 -17.45 5.40
C LEU A 218 -4.19 -16.77 4.72
N ASN A 219 -3.23 -16.32 5.52
CA ASN A 219 -2.06 -15.61 5.06
C ASN A 219 -1.10 -16.53 4.28
N GLU A 220 -1.03 -17.83 4.61
CA GLU A 220 -0.24 -18.86 3.92
C GLU A 220 -0.48 -18.88 2.39
N VAL A 221 -1.70 -18.55 1.94
CA VAL A 221 -2.03 -18.48 0.51
C VAL A 221 -1.10 -17.50 -0.24
N PHE A 222 -0.71 -16.41 0.41
CA PHE A 222 0.15 -15.37 -0.15
C PHE A 222 1.64 -15.67 -0.04
N TRP A 223 2.01 -16.83 0.54
CA TRP A 223 3.37 -17.37 0.51
C TRP A 223 3.64 -18.21 -0.74
N LEU A 224 2.66 -18.35 -1.63
CA LEU A 224 2.77 -19.18 -2.82
C LEU A 224 2.58 -18.34 -4.09
N LYS A 225 3.52 -18.43 -5.04
CA LYS A 225 3.39 -17.80 -6.38
C LYS A 225 2.05 -18.11 -7.06
N LYS A 226 1.42 -19.25 -6.74
CA LYS A 226 0.13 -19.66 -7.30
C LYS A 226 -1.01 -18.68 -6.97
N CYS A 227 -0.91 -17.87 -5.91
CA CYS A 227 -1.95 -16.88 -5.57
C CYS A 227 -2.21 -15.88 -6.71
N PHE A 228 -1.18 -15.52 -7.49
CA PHE A 228 -1.33 -14.64 -8.65
C PHE A 228 -2.26 -15.20 -9.73
N ASN A 229 -2.26 -16.52 -9.92
CA ASN A 229 -3.12 -17.19 -10.90
C ASN A 229 -4.46 -17.62 -10.29
N GLN A 230 -4.48 -17.96 -9.00
CA GLN A 230 -5.67 -18.45 -8.31
C GLN A 230 -6.60 -17.33 -7.85
N LEU A 231 -6.06 -16.21 -7.37
CA LEU A 231 -6.83 -15.03 -6.98
C LEU A 231 -6.93 -14.04 -8.13
N GLY A 232 -5.83 -13.80 -8.87
CA GLY A 232 -5.81 -12.79 -9.92
C GLY A 232 -5.97 -11.36 -9.40
N TRP A 233 -5.88 -10.38 -10.32
CA TRP A 233 -6.07 -8.97 -10.00
C TRP A 233 -6.84 -8.27 -11.13
N PRO A 234 -8.04 -7.71 -10.86
CA PRO A 234 -8.80 -7.76 -9.60
C PRO A 234 -9.09 -9.19 -9.13
N MET A 235 -9.28 -9.38 -7.82
CA MET A 235 -9.44 -10.71 -7.23
C MET A 235 -10.73 -11.39 -7.72
N ASP A 236 -10.60 -12.63 -8.17
CA ASP A 236 -11.72 -13.51 -8.50
C ASP A 236 -12.42 -13.99 -7.23
N LEU A 237 -13.62 -13.46 -6.99
CA LEU A 237 -14.45 -13.82 -5.84
C LEU A 237 -14.97 -15.27 -5.89
N GLY A 238 -14.83 -15.94 -7.03
CA GLY A 238 -15.09 -17.38 -7.20
C GLY A 238 -13.93 -18.28 -6.74
N ALA A 239 -12.75 -17.72 -6.46
CA ALA A 239 -11.59 -18.48 -6.04
C ALA A 239 -11.80 -19.21 -4.70
N ASP A 240 -11.13 -20.36 -4.52
CA ASP A 240 -11.25 -21.19 -3.31
C ASP A 240 -10.94 -20.42 -2.03
N PHE A 241 -10.10 -19.38 -2.08
CA PHE A 241 -9.81 -18.50 -0.94
C PHE A 241 -11.08 -17.88 -0.32
N PHE A 242 -11.99 -17.39 -1.16
CA PHE A 242 -13.25 -16.75 -0.74
C PHE A 242 -14.37 -17.76 -0.44
N SER A 243 -14.16 -19.03 -0.79
CA SER A 243 -15.05 -20.10 -0.37
C SER A 243 -14.95 -20.33 1.14
N ALA A 244 -16.07 -20.68 1.78
CA ALA A 244 -16.04 -21.14 3.17
C ALA A 244 -15.20 -22.41 3.25
N ALA A 245 -14.47 -22.62 4.35
CA ALA A 245 -13.69 -23.84 4.58
C ALA A 245 -14.49 -25.09 4.17
N LYS A 246 -14.16 -25.68 3.01
CA LYS A 246 -14.70 -26.98 2.63
C LYS A 246 -14.27 -27.92 3.74
N LYS A 247 -15.22 -28.67 4.32
CA LYS A 247 -14.92 -29.80 5.22
C LYS A 247 -13.77 -30.58 4.58
N MET A 248 -12.58 -30.56 5.17
CA MET A 248 -11.54 -31.50 4.80
C MET A 248 -12.13 -32.88 5.06
N LYS A 249 -12.52 -33.58 3.99
CA LYS A 249 -12.92 -34.98 4.09
C LYS A 249 -11.71 -35.73 4.63
N ASN A 250 -11.93 -36.49 5.70
CA ASN A 250 -11.03 -37.50 6.22
C ASN A 250 -10.41 -38.28 5.06
N VAL A 251 -9.12 -38.04 4.79
CA VAL A 251 -8.28 -38.99 4.07
C VAL A 251 -7.46 -39.70 5.14
N THR A 252 -8.11 -40.64 5.81
CA THR A 252 -7.53 -41.88 6.36
C THR A 252 -8.66 -42.65 7.06
N GLU A 253 -9.59 -43.17 6.27
CA GLU A 253 -10.31 -44.38 6.66
C GLU A 253 -10.22 -45.37 5.50
N VAL A 254 -9.61 -46.51 5.83
CA VAL A 254 -9.66 -47.82 5.16
C VAL A 254 -8.83 -48.01 3.88
N THR A 255 -7.70 -48.69 4.03
CA THR A 255 -7.54 -50.03 3.43
C THR A 255 -6.74 -50.93 4.37
N HIS A 256 -7.22 -52.16 4.46
CA HIS A 256 -6.82 -53.30 5.29
C HIS A 256 -5.32 -53.61 5.34
#